data_AF-A0A2S6I031-F1
#
_entry.id   AF-A0A2S6I031-F1
#
_cell.length_a   1.000
_cell.length_b   1.000
_cell.length_c   1.000
_cell.angle_alpha   90.00
_cell.angle_beta   90.00
_cell.angle_gamma   90.00
#
_symmetry.space_group_name_H-M   'P 1'
#
loop_
_entity.id
_entity.type
_entity.pdbx_description
1 polymer ?
#
loop_
_entity_poly.entity_id
_entity_poly.type
_entity_poly.pdbx_seq_one_letter_code
_entity_poly.pdbx_strand_id
1 'polypeptide(L)'
;MLLFTALVLSVWFWRRNLKDASLWMLLTYAGVGILAWTDFNSVAVASSAFPKILKDFIMLGMVGFVQAMAVKKQISVWMAVFLIFGMFAAVHYLDQMIESDESQSMHIDEANIGSMLVELKEGATSDELEAFAATNGLKLERAFFPEAAAETYLDNYFVVDAEGVDDKQLNEQLNQLASVRYTEPNETILVEPFLTESITEAPAGSKSLSINDPFTGEQWAMEVLNMNDYYEVLHAQKPKKQAKVVILDTGVDGKHEDLTDNYFSIEEKYDNDPHGHGTHCAGIAAGVTNNGLGIGSLAGAGDSPFVEISSVKVLSAGGMGQQKTIIAGIIEATDEGADVISLSLGGRSNQSSQRAYSAAVAYAHRAGAIVVVAAGNSNRDAKDFAPANADGVITVSAIDQLLLRAPFSNRTEKIEMAVAAPGVGIYSTIPGDAYKSYSGTSMACPFVAGLLGVMKSLNPDLNHSQAYAILQATGRESSETRITGPIVQPAAAIRAVVR
;
A
#
# COMPACT_ATOMS: atom_id res chain seq x y z
N MET A 1 -22.11 21.35 0.94
CA MET A 1 -23.44 21.33 0.29
C MET A 1 -24.58 21.24 1.32
N LEU A 2 -24.44 20.47 2.40
CA LEU A 2 -25.41 20.36 3.50
C LEU A 2 -25.86 21.72 4.07
N LEU A 3 -24.91 22.65 4.27
CA LEU A 3 -25.19 24.02 4.73
C LEU A 3 -26.12 24.79 3.77
N PHE A 4 -25.93 24.64 2.46
CA PHE A 4 -26.78 25.29 1.47
C PHE A 4 -28.21 24.73 1.51
N THR A 5 -28.36 23.40 1.58
CA THR A 5 -29.67 22.75 1.71
C THR A 5 -30.38 23.16 3.01
N ALA A 6 -29.64 23.28 4.12
CA ALA A 6 -30.16 23.78 5.39
C ALA A 6 -30.64 25.24 5.29
N LEU A 7 -29.94 26.11 4.56
CA LEU A 7 -30.36 27.49 4.34
C LEU A 7 -31.66 27.57 3.52
N VAL A 8 -31.80 26.77 2.47
CA VAL A 8 -33.02 26.71 1.65
C VAL A 8 -34.21 26.19 2.48
N LEU A 9 -34.00 25.17 3.31
CA LEU A 9 -34.99 24.67 4.27
C LEU A 9 -35.42 25.76 5.27
N SER A 10 -34.46 26.58 5.72
CA SER A 10 -34.73 27.75 6.58
C SER A 10 -35.69 28.75 5.93
N VAL A 11 -35.40 29.09 4.67
CA VAL A 11 -36.22 30.04 3.90
C VAL A 11 -37.62 29.47 3.68
N TRP A 12 -37.73 28.17 3.40
CA TRP A 12 -39.02 27.49 3.27
C TRP A 12 -39.89 27.63 4.53
N PHE A 13 -39.34 27.31 5.72
CA PHE A 13 -40.08 27.43 6.98
C PHE A 13 -40.55 28.86 7.27
N TRP A 14 -39.69 29.85 7.00
CA TRP A 14 -40.03 31.26 7.16
C TRP A 14 -41.13 31.72 6.20
N ARG A 15 -41.07 31.25 4.96
CA ARG A 15 -42.00 31.63 3.89
C ARG A 15 -43.20 30.69 3.75
N ARG A 16 -43.39 29.71 4.63
CA ARG A 16 -44.44 28.67 4.48
C ARG A 16 -45.87 29.18 4.27
N ASN A 17 -46.15 30.43 4.69
CA ASN A 17 -47.45 31.10 4.53
C ASN A 17 -47.50 32.10 3.36
N LEU A 18 -46.47 32.13 2.50
CA LEU A 18 -46.34 33.03 1.36
C LEU A 18 -46.50 32.27 0.04
N LYS A 19 -46.81 32.99 -1.05
CA LYS A 19 -47.11 32.41 -2.37
C LYS A 19 -45.94 31.63 -3.00
N ASP A 20 -44.71 31.91 -2.57
CA ASP A 20 -43.49 31.31 -3.08
C ASP A 20 -42.99 30.12 -2.26
N ALA A 21 -43.73 29.69 -1.23
CA ALA A 21 -43.36 28.55 -0.39
C ALA A 21 -43.09 27.26 -1.18
N SER A 22 -43.84 27.01 -2.25
CA SER A 22 -43.69 25.83 -3.09
C SER A 22 -42.35 25.78 -3.84
N LEU A 23 -41.81 26.93 -4.24
CA LEU A 23 -40.51 27.04 -4.91
C LEU A 23 -39.38 26.64 -3.95
N TRP A 24 -39.40 27.16 -2.73
CA TRP A 24 -38.39 26.86 -1.70
C TRP A 24 -38.44 25.40 -1.25
N MET A 25 -39.63 24.81 -1.20
CA MET A 25 -39.81 23.39 -0.94
C MET A 25 -39.17 22.53 -2.03
N LEU A 26 -39.40 22.87 -3.30
CA LEU A 26 -38.81 22.16 -4.45
C LEU A 26 -37.28 22.27 -4.45
N LEU A 27 -36.74 23.46 -4.20
CA LEU A 27 -35.29 23.68 -4.08
C LEU A 27 -34.68 22.87 -2.92
N THR A 28 -35.40 22.73 -1.81
CA THR A 28 -34.96 21.92 -0.67
C THR A 28 -34.85 20.45 -1.05
N TYR A 29 -35.91 19.88 -1.65
CA TYR A 29 -35.90 18.48 -2.07
C TYR A 29 -34.88 18.21 -3.19
N ALA A 30 -34.69 19.15 -4.10
CA ALA A 30 -33.61 19.06 -5.10
C ALA A 30 -32.23 19.03 -4.42
N GLY A 31 -31.98 19.90 -3.44
CA GLY A 31 -30.74 19.90 -2.65
C GLY A 31 -30.51 18.59 -1.89
N VAL A 32 -31.56 18.00 -1.31
CA VAL A 32 -31.50 16.68 -0.65
C VAL A 32 -31.18 15.57 -1.64
N GLY A 33 -31.82 15.58 -2.81
CA GLY A 33 -31.55 14.61 -3.86
C GLY A 33 -30.11 14.68 -4.38
N ILE A 34 -29.58 15.89 -4.57
CA ILE A 34 -28.19 16.09 -4.98
C ILE A 34 -27.23 15.67 -3.87
N LEU A 35 -27.54 15.92 -2.58
CA LEU A 35 -26.74 15.43 -1.44
C LEU A 35 -26.65 13.91 -1.40
N ALA A 36 -27.80 13.23 -1.44
CA ALA A 36 -27.83 11.77 -1.47
C ALA A 36 -27.08 11.22 -2.69
N TRP A 37 -27.22 11.86 -3.86
CA TRP A 37 -26.51 11.48 -5.07
C TRP A 37 -24.99 11.71 -4.98
N THR A 38 -24.53 12.81 -4.39
CA THR A 38 -23.09 13.05 -4.22
C THR A 38 -22.49 12.13 -3.18
N ASP A 39 -23.19 11.85 -2.08
CA ASP A 39 -22.69 10.98 -1.02
C ASP A 39 -22.65 9.52 -1.51
N PHE A 40 -23.63 9.11 -2.31
CA PHE A 40 -23.62 7.79 -2.92
C PHE A 40 -22.53 7.64 -3.98
N ASN A 41 -22.26 8.67 -4.79
CA ASN A 41 -21.19 8.61 -5.80
C ASN A 41 -19.78 8.86 -5.25
N SER A 42 -19.64 9.48 -4.09
CA SER A 42 -18.34 9.77 -3.47
C SER A 42 -17.83 8.62 -2.61
N VAL A 43 -18.63 7.58 -2.42
CA VAL A 43 -18.31 6.44 -1.54
C VAL A 43 -18.42 5.14 -2.32
N ALA A 44 -17.37 4.32 -2.25
CA ALA A 44 -17.23 3.10 -3.05
C ALA A 44 -18.11 1.92 -2.58
N VAL A 45 -18.63 1.96 -1.34
CA VAL A 45 -19.44 0.88 -0.75
C VAL A 45 -20.71 1.45 -0.12
N ALA A 46 -21.86 0.81 -0.39
CA ALA A 46 -23.14 1.22 0.17
C ALA A 46 -23.16 1.25 1.72
N SER A 47 -22.36 0.40 2.36
CA SER A 47 -22.22 0.31 3.83
C SER A 47 -21.58 1.54 4.46
N SER A 48 -20.74 2.29 3.74
CA SER A 48 -20.12 3.53 4.22
C SER A 48 -20.85 4.78 3.72
N ALA A 49 -21.60 4.68 2.61
CA ALA A 49 -22.52 5.72 2.16
C ALA A 49 -23.71 5.88 3.12
N PHE A 50 -24.29 4.77 3.57
CA PHE A 50 -25.52 4.78 4.37
C PHE A 50 -25.39 5.54 5.70
N PRO A 51 -24.34 5.37 6.53
CA PRO A 51 -24.16 6.14 7.76
C PRO A 51 -24.01 7.65 7.51
N LYS A 52 -23.29 8.04 6.44
CA LYS A 52 -23.09 9.45 6.06
C LYS A 52 -24.42 10.09 5.63
N ILE A 53 -25.13 9.41 4.74
CA ILE A 53 -26.47 9.83 4.30
C ILE A 53 -27.40 9.93 5.52
N LEU A 54 -27.47 8.90 6.36
CA LEU A 54 -28.31 8.87 7.55
C LEU A 54 -28.03 10.04 8.49
N LYS A 55 -26.76 10.32 8.76
CA LYS A 55 -26.33 11.48 9.56
C LYS A 55 -26.81 12.80 8.96
N ASP A 56 -26.63 13.00 7.66
CA ASP A 56 -27.04 14.23 6.97
C ASP A 56 -28.57 14.42 6.99
N PHE A 57 -29.33 13.33 6.86
CA PHE A 57 -30.79 13.34 7.02
C PHE A 57 -31.21 13.67 8.46
N ILE A 58 -30.54 13.11 9.47
CA ILE A 58 -30.78 13.44 10.88
C ILE A 58 -30.49 14.93 11.13
N MET A 59 -29.38 15.45 10.58
CA MET A 59 -29.02 16.87 10.68
C MET A 59 -30.07 17.79 10.05
N LEU A 60 -30.54 17.48 8.85
CA LEU A 60 -31.62 18.23 8.19
C LEU A 60 -32.93 18.16 8.99
N GLY A 61 -33.24 17.00 9.58
CA GLY A 61 -34.38 16.82 10.48
C GLY A 61 -34.30 17.72 11.71
N MET A 62 -33.13 17.79 12.36
CA MET A 62 -32.89 18.66 13.51
C MET A 62 -32.96 20.14 13.15
N VAL A 63 -32.38 20.55 12.00
CA VAL A 63 -32.49 21.92 11.47
C VAL A 63 -33.97 22.29 11.26
N GLY A 64 -34.74 21.40 10.61
CA GLY A 64 -36.17 21.60 10.38
C GLY A 64 -36.97 21.70 11.68
N PHE A 65 -36.65 20.89 12.69
CA PHE A 65 -37.29 20.94 14.00
C PHE A 65 -37.04 22.27 14.72
N VAL A 66 -35.79 22.74 14.78
CA VAL A 66 -35.42 24.04 15.39
C VAL A 66 -36.13 25.19 14.68
N GLN A 67 -36.20 25.16 13.35
CA GLN A 67 -36.89 26.17 12.56
C GLN A 67 -38.41 26.15 12.79
N ALA A 68 -39.01 24.96 12.88
CA ALA A 68 -40.42 24.83 13.19
C ALA A 68 -40.78 25.47 14.55
N MET A 69 -39.91 25.32 15.56
CA MET A 69 -40.08 25.97 16.87
C MET A 69 -39.98 27.50 16.77
N ALA A 70 -39.02 28.02 15.99
CA ALA A 70 -38.88 29.46 15.75
C ALA A 70 -40.12 30.06 15.06
N VAL A 71 -40.65 29.38 14.04
CA VAL A 71 -41.86 29.82 13.32
C VAL A 71 -43.11 29.74 14.21
N LYS A 72 -43.18 28.76 15.11
CA LYS A 72 -44.24 28.65 16.13
C LYS A 72 -44.05 29.63 17.31
N LYS A 73 -43.03 30.50 17.27
CA LYS A 73 -42.66 31.46 18.32
C LYS A 73 -42.35 30.82 19.68
N GLN A 74 -41.94 29.55 19.70
CA GLN A 74 -41.51 28.86 20.92
C GLN A 74 -40.09 29.27 21.33
N ILE A 75 -39.25 29.65 20.37
CA ILE A 75 -37.91 30.20 20.56
C ILE A 75 -37.73 31.45 19.68
N SER A 76 -36.78 32.32 20.03
CA SER A 76 -36.45 33.47 19.18
C SER A 76 -35.69 33.04 17.93
N VAL A 77 -35.80 33.85 16.86
CA VAL A 77 -35.07 33.59 15.60
C VAL A 77 -33.56 33.57 15.82
N TRP A 78 -33.03 34.46 16.67
CA TRP A 78 -31.61 34.49 17.01
C TRP A 78 -31.17 33.26 17.81
N MET A 79 -32.01 32.75 18.71
CA MET A 79 -31.73 31.49 19.40
C MET A 79 -31.70 30.30 18.43
N ALA A 80 -32.61 30.27 17.45
CA ALA A 80 -32.62 29.23 16.42
C ALA A 80 -31.34 29.27 15.55
N VAL A 81 -30.89 30.46 15.15
CA VAL A 81 -29.62 30.64 14.40
C VAL A 81 -28.44 30.12 15.23
N PHE A 82 -28.37 30.46 16.51
CA PHE A 82 -27.31 30.01 17.40
C PHE A 82 -27.29 28.49 17.57
N LEU A 83 -28.45 27.87 17.78
CA LEU A 83 -28.58 26.42 17.92
C LEU A 83 -28.19 25.68 16.64
N ILE A 84 -28.59 26.18 15.47
CA ILE A 84 -28.20 25.58 14.19
C ILE A 84 -26.67 25.66 14.01
N PHE A 85 -26.07 26.84 14.27
CA PHE A 85 -24.62 27.00 14.14
C PHE A 85 -23.86 26.12 15.13
N GLY A 86 -24.32 26.05 16.39
CA GLY A 86 -23.75 25.18 17.41
C GLY A 86 -23.84 23.70 17.06
N MET A 87 -24.94 23.27 16.42
CA MET A 87 -25.10 21.88 15.96
C MET A 87 -24.14 21.54 14.81
N PHE A 88 -23.95 22.44 13.84
CA PHE A 88 -22.95 22.25 12.78
C PHE A 88 -21.52 22.24 13.34
N ALA A 89 -21.21 23.13 14.29
CA ALA A 89 -19.92 23.14 14.95
C ALA A 89 -19.67 21.86 15.77
N ALA A 90 -20.68 21.38 16.50
CA ALA A 90 -20.60 20.15 17.27
C ALA A 90 -20.40 18.93 16.37
N VAL A 91 -21.14 18.83 15.25
CA VAL A 91 -20.95 17.73 14.29
C VAL A 91 -19.59 17.80 13.61
N HIS A 92 -19.11 18.98 13.23
CA HIS A 92 -17.78 19.12 12.66
C HIS A 92 -16.69 18.74 13.68
N TYR A 93 -16.88 19.10 14.95
CA TYR A 93 -15.99 18.71 16.03
C TYR A 93 -16.05 17.20 16.30
N LEU A 94 -17.23 16.59 16.30
CA LEU A 94 -17.42 15.14 16.41
C LEU A 94 -16.79 14.38 15.23
N ASP A 95 -16.87 14.89 14.01
CA ASP A 95 -16.20 14.30 12.85
C ASP A 95 -14.68 14.38 13.00
N GLN A 96 -14.15 15.52 13.43
CA GLN A 96 -12.72 15.63 13.74
C GLN A 96 -12.30 14.71 14.88
N MET A 97 -13.17 14.51 15.89
CA MET A 97 -12.91 13.58 16.97
C MET A 97 -12.97 12.13 16.49
N ILE A 98 -13.89 11.76 15.59
CA ILE A 98 -13.99 10.41 15.02
C ILE A 98 -12.84 10.15 14.04
N GLU A 99 -12.43 11.13 13.22
CA GLU A 99 -11.21 11.04 12.41
C GLU A 99 -9.96 10.91 13.31
N SER A 100 -9.96 11.57 14.47
CA SER A 100 -8.90 11.37 15.48
C SER A 100 -9.05 10.05 16.25
N ASP A 101 -10.25 9.51 16.42
CA ASP A 101 -10.49 8.22 17.08
C ASP A 101 -10.25 7.05 16.11
N GLU A 102 -10.42 7.20 14.80
CA GLU A 102 -9.88 6.25 13.81
C GLU A 102 -8.35 6.27 13.83
N SER A 103 -7.73 7.39 14.22
CA SER A 103 -6.30 7.43 14.53
C SER A 103 -5.93 6.93 15.94
N GLN A 104 -6.87 6.87 16.90
CA GLN A 104 -6.64 6.43 18.30
C GLN A 104 -7.21 5.04 18.65
N SER A 105 -8.06 4.44 17.82
CA SER A 105 -8.60 3.08 18.01
C SER A 105 -7.69 1.99 17.45
N MET A 106 -6.59 2.37 16.80
CA MET A 106 -5.35 1.63 16.95
C MET A 106 -4.88 1.86 18.38
N HIS A 107 -5.15 0.92 19.27
CA HIS A 107 -4.38 0.84 20.51
C HIS A 107 -2.92 0.60 20.11
N ILE A 108 -2.19 1.70 20.03
CA ILE A 108 -0.75 1.78 19.89
C ILE A 108 -0.19 1.17 21.17
N ASP A 109 0.41 -0.02 21.08
CA ASP A 109 1.54 -0.28 21.97
C ASP A 109 2.60 0.74 21.58
N GLU A 110 2.87 1.70 22.48
CA GLU A 110 3.89 2.74 22.35
C GLU A 110 5.26 2.08 22.11
N ALA A 111 5.61 1.89 20.84
CA ALA A 111 6.95 1.56 20.41
C ALA A 111 7.46 2.70 19.52
N ASN A 112 8.17 3.62 20.15
CA ASN A 112 8.98 4.72 19.58
C ASN A 112 8.25 5.85 18.83
N ILE A 113 7.43 6.62 19.55
CA ILE A 113 7.35 8.07 19.30
C ILE A 113 8.67 8.65 19.82
N GLY A 114 9.55 9.17 18.96
CA GLY A 114 10.85 9.72 19.37
C GLY A 114 12.11 9.18 18.68
N SER A 115 12.01 8.27 17.69
CA SER A 115 13.20 7.70 17.03
C SER A 115 13.49 8.35 15.67
N MET A 116 14.75 8.77 15.48
CA MET A 116 15.21 9.47 14.28
C MET A 116 16.33 8.70 13.59
N LEU A 117 16.26 8.58 12.27
CA LEU A 117 17.37 8.19 11.42
C LEU A 117 18.26 9.41 11.14
N VAL A 118 19.56 9.26 11.36
CA VAL A 118 20.56 10.33 11.24
C VAL A 118 21.66 9.87 10.29
N GLU A 119 21.78 10.53 9.14
CA GLU A 119 22.90 10.33 8.21
C GLU A 119 24.05 11.25 8.57
N LEU A 120 25.24 10.69 8.79
CA LEU A 120 26.47 11.46 8.95
C LEU A 120 27.05 11.89 7.59
N LYS A 121 27.81 12.99 7.59
CA LYS A 121 28.60 13.42 6.42
C LYS A 121 29.67 12.39 6.13
N GLU A 122 29.99 12.24 4.84
CA GLU A 122 31.09 11.38 4.40
C GLU A 122 32.41 11.75 5.11
N GLY A 123 33.05 10.75 5.71
CA GLY A 123 34.30 10.92 6.47
C GLY A 123 34.14 11.52 7.86
N ALA A 124 32.93 11.87 8.30
CA ALA A 124 32.68 12.29 9.69
C ALA A 124 32.68 11.09 10.64
N THR A 125 33.21 11.28 11.85
CA THR A 125 33.11 10.30 12.94
C THR A 125 31.80 10.48 13.70
N SER A 126 31.37 9.43 14.42
CA SER A 126 30.19 9.49 15.29
C SER A 126 30.43 10.24 16.61
N ASP A 127 31.66 10.67 16.91
CA ASP A 127 32.04 11.26 18.20
C ASP A 127 31.14 12.44 18.64
N GLU A 128 30.82 13.35 17.71
CA GLU A 128 29.94 14.49 17.99
C GLU A 128 28.50 14.05 18.29
N LEU A 129 28.00 13.06 17.54
CA LEU A 129 26.66 12.52 17.72
C LEU A 129 26.55 11.70 19.02
N GLU A 130 27.59 10.92 19.35
CA GLU A 130 27.72 10.19 20.62
C GLU A 130 27.75 11.14 21.82
N ALA A 131 28.53 12.22 21.74
CA ALA A 131 28.57 13.24 22.76
C ALA A 131 27.22 13.95 22.93
N PHE A 132 26.53 14.25 21.82
CA PHE A 132 25.18 14.81 21.84
C PHE A 132 24.19 13.85 22.50
N ALA A 133 24.18 12.58 22.11
CA ALA A 133 23.29 11.56 22.67
C ALA A 133 23.53 11.38 24.18
N ALA A 134 24.80 11.27 24.61
CA ALA A 134 25.16 11.14 26.02
C ALA A 134 24.74 12.36 26.85
N THR A 135 24.88 13.57 26.31
CA THR A 135 24.50 14.82 27.00
C THR A 135 22.98 14.91 27.20
N ASN A 136 22.20 14.39 26.26
CA ASN A 136 20.74 14.47 26.26
C ASN A 136 20.07 13.17 26.77
N GLY A 137 20.84 12.18 27.21
CA GLY A 137 20.31 10.90 27.70
C GLY A 137 19.64 10.05 26.63
N LEU A 138 20.04 10.20 25.37
CA LEU A 138 19.46 9.51 24.21
C LEU A 138 20.19 8.18 23.97
N LYS A 139 19.46 7.18 23.46
CA LYS A 139 20.10 5.96 22.97
C LYS A 139 20.54 6.17 21.53
N LEU A 140 21.75 5.72 21.22
CA LEU A 140 22.34 5.84 19.90
C LEU A 140 22.86 4.47 19.47
N GLU A 141 22.52 4.08 18.25
CA GLU A 141 23.05 2.87 17.63
C GLU A 141 23.26 3.06 16.13
N ARG A 142 24.19 2.32 15.53
CA ARG A 142 24.33 2.30 14.08
C ARG A 142 23.09 1.64 13.47
N ALA A 143 22.56 2.24 12.42
CA ALA A 143 21.30 1.80 11.83
C ALA A 143 21.48 0.56 10.94
N PHE A 144 22.51 0.58 10.08
CA PHE A 144 22.68 -0.41 9.01
C PHE A 144 24.11 -0.96 8.93
N PHE A 145 24.22 -2.19 8.42
CA PHE A 145 25.47 -2.96 8.33
C PHE A 145 25.58 -3.66 6.96
N PRO A 146 25.65 -2.92 5.84
CA PRO A 146 25.78 -3.52 4.52
C PRO A 146 27.10 -4.28 4.38
N GLU A 147 27.08 -5.47 3.77
CA GLU A 147 28.31 -6.25 3.52
C GLU A 147 29.30 -5.49 2.64
N ALA A 148 28.81 -4.87 1.55
CA ALA A 148 29.60 -4.02 0.67
C ALA A 148 29.59 -2.55 1.14
N ALA A 149 29.98 -2.30 2.39
CA ALA A 149 30.03 -0.95 2.98
C ALA A 149 30.83 0.07 2.16
N ALA A 150 31.88 -0.37 1.45
CA ALA A 150 32.67 0.52 0.58
C ALA A 150 31.91 1.05 -0.65
N GLU A 151 30.77 0.45 -0.99
CA GLU A 151 29.96 0.79 -2.16
C GLU A 151 28.72 1.61 -1.79
N THR A 152 28.56 2.00 -0.52
CA THR A 152 27.37 2.70 -0.05
C THR A 152 27.69 3.64 1.12
N TYR A 153 26.73 4.49 1.47
CA TYR A 153 26.80 5.33 2.67
C TYR A 153 25.77 4.90 3.72
N LEU A 154 25.17 3.72 3.56
CA LEU A 154 24.18 3.20 4.50
C LEU A 154 24.77 2.95 5.88
N ASP A 155 26.06 2.61 5.96
CA ASP A 155 26.76 2.48 7.23
C ASP A 155 26.91 3.83 7.96
N ASN A 156 26.77 4.99 7.30
CA ASN A 156 26.78 6.31 7.93
C ASN A 156 25.46 6.67 8.64
N TYR A 157 24.46 5.79 8.61
CA TYR A 157 23.20 6.01 9.30
C TYR A 157 23.25 5.50 10.73
N PHE A 158 22.68 6.30 11.63
CA PHE A 158 22.45 5.97 13.03
C PHE A 158 20.98 6.15 13.39
N VAL A 159 20.53 5.42 14.40
CA VAL A 159 19.23 5.62 15.03
C VAL A 159 19.45 6.29 16.37
N VAL A 160 18.76 7.40 16.57
CA VAL A 160 18.71 8.13 17.84
C VAL A 160 17.32 7.92 18.42
N ASP A 161 17.21 7.17 19.51
CA ASP A 161 15.95 7.00 20.22
C ASP A 161 15.86 8.00 21.38
N ALA A 162 14.82 8.80 21.35
CA ALA A 162 14.53 9.83 22.34
C ALA A 162 13.14 9.61 22.95
N GLU A 163 13.06 8.67 23.90
CA GLU A 163 11.82 8.41 24.65
C GLU A 163 11.31 9.70 25.31
N GLY A 164 10.12 10.16 24.90
CA GLY A 164 9.45 11.32 25.48
C GLY A 164 9.96 12.70 25.04
N VAL A 165 10.79 12.77 23.98
CA VAL A 165 11.23 14.03 23.37
C VAL A 165 10.38 14.34 22.13
N ASP A 166 10.08 15.62 21.91
CA ASP A 166 9.39 16.07 20.70
C ASP A 166 10.29 15.91 19.46
N ASP A 167 9.83 15.14 18.46
CA ASP A 167 10.57 14.82 17.23
C ASP A 167 11.08 16.07 16.50
N LYS A 168 10.28 17.14 16.49
CA LYS A 168 10.63 18.37 15.80
C LYS A 168 11.80 19.07 16.50
N GLN A 169 11.74 19.19 17.82
CA GLN A 169 12.84 19.76 18.61
C GLN A 169 14.13 18.93 18.45
N LEU A 170 14.02 17.60 18.53
CA LEU A 170 15.17 16.71 18.35
C LEU A 170 15.78 16.87 16.95
N ASN A 171 14.93 16.90 15.93
CA ASN A 171 15.34 17.11 14.54
C ASN A 171 16.06 18.46 14.35
N GLU A 172 15.58 19.54 14.95
CA GLU A 172 16.23 20.86 14.90
C GLU A 172 17.60 20.86 15.59
N GLN A 173 17.76 20.13 16.69
CA GLN A 173 19.03 20.02 17.42
C GLN A 173 20.05 19.16 16.67
N LEU A 174 19.62 17.99 16.15
CA LEU A 174 20.50 17.10 15.39
C LEU A 174 21.02 17.77 14.12
N ASN A 175 20.18 18.55 13.43
CA ASN A 175 20.59 19.29 12.22
C ASN A 175 21.57 20.45 12.49
N GLN A 176 21.83 20.81 13.75
CA GLN A 176 22.86 21.79 14.11
C GLN A 176 24.25 21.17 14.27
N LEU A 177 24.35 19.85 14.41
CA LEU A 177 25.63 19.16 14.57
C LEU A 177 26.44 19.22 13.27
N ALA A 178 27.74 19.47 13.38
CA ALA A 178 28.60 19.65 12.21
C ALA A 178 28.79 18.34 11.43
N SER A 179 28.78 17.20 12.11
CA SER A 179 28.89 15.85 11.55
C SER A 179 27.62 15.38 10.83
N VAL A 180 26.45 15.92 11.17
CA VAL A 180 25.16 15.47 10.62
C VAL A 180 24.93 16.06 9.23
N ARG A 181 24.56 15.19 8.29
CA ARG A 181 24.18 15.56 6.91
C ARG A 181 22.69 15.69 6.75
N TYR A 182 21.94 14.77 7.36
CA TYR A 182 20.50 14.68 7.19
C TYR A 182 19.86 13.92 8.36
N THR A 183 18.60 14.23 8.63
CA THR A 183 17.79 13.51 9.60
C THR A 183 16.39 13.28 9.03
N GLU A 184 15.84 12.12 9.32
CA GLU A 184 14.47 11.76 8.99
C GLU A 184 13.83 10.96 10.13
N PRO A 185 12.51 11.01 10.32
CA PRO A 185 11.84 10.17 11.31
C PRO A 185 12.05 8.69 10.97
N ASN A 186 12.21 7.85 11.98
CA ASN A 186 12.13 6.40 11.83
C ASN A 186 10.66 5.98 11.93
N GLU A 187 9.93 6.08 10.82
CA GLU A 187 8.48 5.93 10.79
C GLU A 187 8.03 4.48 11.09
N THR A 188 6.89 4.34 11.76
CA THR A 188 6.19 3.05 11.85
C THR A 188 5.40 2.82 10.58
N ILE A 189 5.71 1.72 9.91
CA ILE A 189 5.05 1.24 8.71
C ILE A 189 4.17 0.05 9.07
N LEU A 190 3.01 -0.04 8.43
CA LEU A 190 2.00 -1.05 8.70
C LEU A 190 1.70 -1.80 7.40
N VAL A 191 1.22 -3.04 7.50
CA VAL A 191 0.41 -3.60 6.43
C VAL A 191 -0.92 -2.87 6.46
N GLU A 192 -1.29 -2.26 5.35
CA GLU A 192 -2.57 -1.56 5.26
C GLU A 192 -3.73 -2.56 5.35
N PRO A 193 -4.85 -2.20 6.01
CA PRO A 193 -5.92 -3.12 6.34
C PRO A 193 -6.52 -3.81 5.10
N PHE A 194 -6.60 -5.14 5.13
CA PHE A 194 -7.21 -5.92 4.05
C PHE A 194 -8.72 -5.74 4.03
N LEU A 195 -9.25 -5.51 2.85
CA LEU A 195 -10.67 -5.75 2.61
C LEU A 195 -10.84 -7.23 2.29
N THR A 196 -11.36 -8.00 3.24
CA THR A 196 -11.86 -9.35 2.95
C THR A 196 -13.18 -9.20 2.22
N GLU A 197 -13.13 -9.12 0.89
CA GLU A 197 -14.35 -9.25 0.10
C GLU A 197 -14.65 -10.73 -0.10
N SER A 198 -15.87 -11.14 0.28
CA SER A 198 -16.49 -12.29 -0.37
C SER A 198 -16.77 -11.86 -1.80
N ILE A 199 -15.97 -12.33 -2.75
CA ILE A 199 -16.26 -12.06 -4.16
C ILE A 199 -17.66 -12.64 -4.42
N THR A 200 -18.60 -11.79 -4.82
CA THR A 200 -19.80 -12.23 -5.52
C THR A 200 -19.32 -12.79 -6.85
N GLU A 201 -19.10 -14.11 -6.90
CA GLU A 201 -18.82 -14.95 -8.06
C GLU A 201 -17.73 -14.40 -9.02
N ALA A 202 -16.56 -15.05 -9.04
CA ALA A 202 -15.59 -14.87 -10.12
C ALA A 202 -16.31 -14.96 -11.48
N PRO A 203 -15.99 -14.10 -12.47
CA PRO A 203 -16.62 -14.18 -13.77
C PRO A 203 -16.52 -15.61 -14.32
N ALA A 204 -17.67 -16.22 -14.62
CA ALA A 204 -17.72 -17.55 -15.21
C ALA A 204 -17.06 -17.51 -16.61
N GLY A 205 -15.77 -17.84 -16.67
CA GLY A 205 -15.01 -17.61 -17.91
C GLY A 205 -13.60 -18.18 -17.95
N SER A 206 -13.22 -19.14 -17.11
CA SER A 206 -11.91 -19.76 -17.25
C SER A 206 -11.91 -20.77 -18.41
N LYS A 207 -11.33 -20.36 -19.55
CA LYS A 207 -10.72 -21.34 -20.45
C LYS A 207 -9.72 -22.14 -19.62
N SER A 208 -9.77 -23.48 -19.70
CA SER A 208 -8.75 -24.34 -19.09
C SER A 208 -7.37 -23.81 -19.44
N LEU A 209 -6.64 -23.33 -18.43
CA LEU A 209 -5.23 -23.00 -18.57
C LEU A 209 -4.45 -24.29 -18.87
N SER A 210 -3.23 -24.16 -19.38
CA SER A 210 -2.33 -25.29 -19.66
C SER A 210 -1.62 -25.84 -18.41
N ILE A 211 -2.21 -25.62 -17.23
CA ILE A 211 -1.72 -26.04 -15.91
C ILE A 211 -2.81 -26.85 -15.20
N ASN A 212 -2.45 -27.67 -14.19
CA ASN A 212 -3.35 -28.63 -13.54
C ASN A 212 -3.83 -28.22 -12.14
N ASP A 213 -3.56 -26.98 -11.73
CA ASP A 213 -3.83 -26.44 -10.39
C ASP A 213 -5.35 -26.26 -10.19
N PRO A 214 -5.94 -26.82 -9.12
CA PRO A 214 -7.39 -26.91 -8.94
C PRO A 214 -8.07 -25.55 -8.68
N PHE A 215 -7.36 -24.55 -8.15
CA PHE A 215 -7.95 -23.25 -7.78
C PHE A 215 -7.80 -22.15 -8.85
N THR A 216 -7.37 -22.48 -10.06
CA THR A 216 -7.30 -21.47 -11.15
C THR A 216 -8.64 -20.84 -11.48
N GLY A 217 -9.75 -21.50 -11.15
CA GLY A 217 -11.11 -20.95 -11.30
C GLY A 217 -11.41 -19.78 -10.35
N GLU A 218 -10.71 -19.69 -9.21
CA GLU A 218 -10.83 -18.58 -8.24
C GLU A 218 -9.91 -17.40 -8.59
N GLN A 219 -8.98 -17.59 -9.53
CA GLN A 219 -7.96 -16.60 -9.89
C GLN A 219 -8.32 -15.84 -11.17
N TRP A 220 -9.31 -14.94 -11.09
CA TRP A 220 -9.69 -14.07 -12.22
C TRP A 220 -8.51 -13.27 -12.82
N ALA A 221 -7.49 -12.98 -12.00
CA ALA A 221 -6.25 -12.32 -12.42
C ALA A 221 -5.57 -13.04 -13.59
N MET A 222 -5.72 -14.36 -13.70
CA MET A 222 -5.16 -15.17 -14.78
C MET A 222 -5.68 -14.75 -16.16
N GLU A 223 -6.93 -14.33 -16.26
CA GLU A 223 -7.52 -13.84 -17.51
C GLU A 223 -6.97 -12.47 -17.88
N VAL A 224 -6.94 -11.54 -16.93
CA VAL A 224 -6.47 -10.16 -17.15
C VAL A 224 -4.99 -10.10 -17.54
N LEU A 225 -4.18 -10.96 -16.93
CA LEU A 225 -2.76 -11.12 -17.23
C LEU A 225 -2.50 -12.01 -18.47
N ASN A 226 -3.55 -12.54 -19.11
CA ASN A 226 -3.46 -13.44 -20.28
C ASN A 226 -2.51 -14.63 -20.04
N MET A 227 -2.71 -15.31 -18.91
CA MET A 227 -1.77 -16.33 -18.42
C MET A 227 -1.69 -17.57 -19.30
N ASN A 228 -2.69 -17.85 -20.14
CA ASN A 228 -2.59 -18.91 -21.13
C ASN A 228 -1.46 -18.66 -22.15
N ASP A 229 -1.42 -17.46 -22.75
CA ASP A 229 -0.34 -17.08 -23.69
C ASP A 229 1.02 -16.99 -22.96
N TYR A 230 1.00 -16.62 -21.67
CA TYR A 230 2.19 -16.62 -20.83
C TYR A 230 2.78 -18.03 -20.67
N TYR A 231 1.99 -19.01 -20.22
CA TYR A 231 2.48 -20.37 -20.03
C TYR A 231 2.94 -21.01 -21.35
N GLU A 232 2.23 -20.75 -22.47
CA GLU A 232 2.68 -21.19 -23.80
C GLU A 232 4.06 -20.64 -24.17
N VAL A 233 4.31 -19.35 -23.91
CA VAL A 233 5.63 -18.73 -24.13
C VAL A 233 6.67 -19.29 -23.17
N LEU A 234 6.34 -19.43 -21.89
CA LEU A 234 7.24 -19.86 -20.83
C LEU A 234 7.71 -21.31 -21.04
N HIS A 235 6.81 -22.21 -21.45
CA HIS A 235 7.14 -23.62 -21.76
C HIS A 235 8.17 -23.77 -22.88
N ALA A 236 8.31 -22.78 -23.75
CA ALA A 236 9.33 -22.76 -24.79
C ALA A 236 10.70 -22.24 -24.31
N GLN A 237 10.78 -21.74 -23.07
CA GLN A 237 12.01 -21.19 -22.49
C GLN A 237 12.66 -22.14 -21.49
N LYS A 238 13.92 -21.87 -21.19
CA LYS A 238 14.63 -22.47 -20.05
C LYS A 238 15.27 -21.36 -19.23
N PRO A 239 15.25 -21.46 -17.88
CA PRO A 239 15.92 -20.48 -17.04
C PRO A 239 17.43 -20.47 -17.31
N LYS A 240 18.06 -19.30 -17.39
CA LYS A 240 19.54 -19.19 -17.37
C LYS A 240 20.07 -19.32 -15.95
N LYS A 241 19.24 -18.94 -14.97
CA LYS A 241 19.40 -19.19 -13.54
C LYS A 241 18.04 -19.24 -12.87
N GLN A 242 17.96 -19.84 -11.69
CA GLN A 242 16.81 -19.63 -10.81
C GLN A 242 16.96 -18.25 -10.16
N ALA A 243 15.96 -17.38 -10.35
CA ALA A 243 16.00 -16.03 -9.82
C ALA A 243 15.45 -15.99 -8.41
N LYS A 244 16.17 -15.33 -7.49
CA LYS A 244 15.74 -15.17 -6.10
C LYS A 244 14.78 -14.00 -5.95
N VAL A 245 13.54 -14.27 -5.58
CA VAL A 245 12.58 -13.23 -5.18
C VAL A 245 12.48 -13.27 -3.65
N VAL A 246 12.64 -12.13 -2.98
CA VAL A 246 12.57 -12.04 -1.52
C VAL A 246 11.42 -11.14 -1.11
N ILE A 247 10.54 -11.69 -0.28
CA ILE A 247 9.34 -11.04 0.26
C ILE A 247 9.68 -10.39 1.61
N LEU A 248 9.71 -9.07 1.64
CA LEU A 248 9.91 -8.28 2.88
C LEU A 248 8.55 -7.96 3.48
N ASP A 249 8.13 -8.78 4.45
CA ASP A 249 6.75 -8.77 4.95
C ASP A 249 6.64 -9.35 6.38
N THR A 250 5.51 -9.94 6.73
CA THR A 250 5.20 -10.60 8.01
C THR A 250 5.84 -11.98 8.16
N GLY A 251 6.76 -12.37 7.29
CA GLY A 251 7.30 -13.74 7.17
C GLY A 251 6.53 -14.54 6.13
N VAL A 252 6.98 -15.76 5.84
CA VAL A 252 6.31 -16.68 4.91
C VAL A 252 6.27 -18.06 5.54
N ASP A 253 5.13 -18.74 5.47
CA ASP A 253 5.03 -20.16 5.81
C ASP A 253 5.72 -21.00 4.70
N GLY A 254 7.04 -21.16 4.83
CA GLY A 254 7.86 -21.86 3.84
C GLY A 254 7.55 -23.35 3.70
N LYS A 255 6.74 -23.92 4.62
CA LYS A 255 6.32 -25.33 4.60
C LYS A 255 4.99 -25.56 3.91
N HIS A 256 4.32 -24.48 3.49
CA HIS A 256 3.05 -24.56 2.79
C HIS A 256 3.16 -25.46 1.55
N GLU A 257 2.20 -26.37 1.35
CA GLU A 257 2.21 -27.39 0.30
C GLU A 257 2.45 -26.81 -1.11
N ASP A 258 1.94 -25.60 -1.32
CA ASP A 258 1.98 -24.88 -2.60
C ASP A 258 3.11 -23.84 -2.70
N LEU A 259 4.04 -23.84 -1.74
CA LEU A 259 5.23 -22.97 -1.74
C LEU A 259 6.53 -23.76 -1.57
N THR A 260 6.50 -24.86 -0.84
CA THR A 260 7.71 -25.54 -0.34
C THR A 260 8.72 -25.93 -1.41
N ASP A 261 8.29 -26.25 -2.64
CA ASP A 261 9.20 -26.63 -3.72
C ASP A 261 9.89 -25.43 -4.39
N ASN A 262 9.29 -24.24 -4.27
CA ASN A 262 9.88 -22.99 -4.74
C ASN A 262 10.51 -22.17 -3.59
N TYR A 263 10.39 -22.62 -2.34
CA TYR A 263 10.84 -21.87 -1.17
C TYR A 263 12.28 -22.21 -0.78
N PHE A 264 13.09 -21.19 -0.50
CA PHE A 264 14.37 -21.36 0.19
C PHE A 264 14.41 -20.51 1.46
N SER A 265 15.02 -21.03 2.52
CA SER A 265 15.16 -20.32 3.80
C SER A 265 16.45 -19.48 3.79
N ILE A 266 16.32 -18.17 4.00
CA ILE A 266 17.45 -17.30 4.35
C ILE A 266 17.79 -17.52 5.84
N GLU A 267 16.78 -17.37 6.71
CA GLU A 267 16.87 -17.69 8.13
C GLU A 267 15.55 -18.29 8.62
N GLU A 268 15.62 -19.33 9.45
CA GLU A 268 14.44 -20.04 10.00
C GLU A 268 13.44 -19.10 10.72
N LYS A 269 13.92 -17.96 11.26
CA LYS A 269 13.07 -16.96 11.93
C LYS A 269 12.09 -16.24 10.97
N TYR A 270 12.35 -16.29 9.66
CA TYR A 270 11.51 -15.69 8.62
C TYR A 270 10.47 -16.67 8.05
N ASP A 271 10.68 -17.96 8.23
CA ASP A 271 9.87 -19.06 7.67
C ASP A 271 8.57 -19.33 8.46
N ASN A 272 8.15 -18.36 9.27
CA ASN A 272 6.90 -18.41 10.02
C ASN A 272 6.14 -17.09 9.86
N ASP A 273 4.90 -17.19 9.41
CA ASP A 273 4.02 -16.06 9.20
C ASP A 273 2.80 -16.15 10.13
N PRO A 274 2.87 -15.60 11.36
CA PRO A 274 1.73 -15.60 12.28
C PRO A 274 0.58 -14.68 11.85
N HIS A 275 0.82 -13.81 10.86
CA HIS A 275 -0.18 -12.86 10.39
C HIS A 275 -0.86 -13.36 9.10
N GLY A 276 -0.10 -13.98 8.19
CA GLY A 276 -0.56 -14.60 6.95
C GLY A 276 -0.51 -13.71 5.71
N HIS A 277 0.07 -12.51 5.81
CA HIS A 277 0.12 -11.57 4.69
C HIS A 277 1.31 -11.86 3.76
N GLY A 278 2.49 -12.09 4.32
CA GLY A 278 3.66 -12.46 3.54
C GLY A 278 3.49 -13.80 2.83
N THR A 279 2.88 -14.81 3.48
CA THR A 279 2.53 -16.08 2.81
C THR A 279 1.60 -15.87 1.62
N HIS A 280 0.65 -14.93 1.71
CA HIS A 280 -0.24 -14.61 0.60
C HIS A 280 0.48 -13.96 -0.57
N CYS A 281 1.37 -13.01 -0.28
CA CYS A 281 2.22 -12.39 -1.28
C CYS A 281 3.18 -13.40 -1.94
N ALA A 282 3.75 -14.33 -1.18
CA ALA A 282 4.63 -15.37 -1.69
C ALA A 282 3.91 -16.29 -2.68
N GLY A 283 2.66 -16.70 -2.41
CA GLY A 283 1.86 -17.50 -3.35
C GLY A 283 1.58 -16.78 -4.66
N ILE A 284 1.26 -15.48 -4.61
CA ILE A 284 1.02 -14.69 -5.84
C ILE A 284 2.30 -14.61 -6.67
N ALA A 285 3.44 -14.37 -6.04
CA ALA A 285 4.72 -14.22 -6.73
C ALA A 285 5.22 -15.56 -7.29
N ALA A 286 5.13 -16.64 -6.51
CA ALA A 286 5.86 -17.87 -6.78
C ALA A 286 5.23 -19.16 -6.24
N GLY A 287 3.89 -19.24 -6.11
CA GLY A 287 3.18 -20.50 -5.88
C GLY A 287 3.61 -21.60 -6.86
N VAL A 288 3.75 -22.83 -6.38
CA VAL A 288 4.28 -23.96 -7.16
C VAL A 288 3.26 -24.34 -8.22
N THR A 289 3.48 -23.88 -9.45
CA THR A 289 2.51 -24.10 -10.52
C THR A 289 2.61 -25.52 -11.09
N ASN A 290 1.46 -26.09 -11.47
CA ASN A 290 1.30 -27.36 -12.15
C ASN A 290 1.73 -28.59 -11.29
N ASN A 291 1.64 -28.48 -9.97
CA ASN A 291 1.86 -29.57 -9.00
C ASN A 291 0.56 -30.36 -8.70
N GLY A 292 -0.59 -29.93 -9.21
CA GLY A 292 -1.91 -30.52 -8.95
C GLY A 292 -2.55 -30.09 -7.63
N LEU A 293 -2.00 -29.07 -6.97
CA LEU A 293 -2.45 -28.49 -5.71
C LEU A 293 -2.68 -26.98 -5.89
N GLY A 294 -3.41 -26.38 -4.95
CA GLY A 294 -3.45 -24.92 -4.81
C GLY A 294 -3.71 -24.09 -6.07
N ILE A 295 -2.90 -23.06 -6.24
CA ILE A 295 -3.05 -21.95 -7.18
C ILE A 295 -1.97 -21.95 -8.27
N GLY A 296 -2.26 -21.34 -9.42
CA GLY A 296 -1.20 -21.01 -10.39
C GLY A 296 -0.46 -19.71 -10.05
N SER A 297 0.78 -19.57 -10.50
CA SER A 297 1.61 -18.37 -10.33
C SER A 297 2.51 -18.08 -11.55
N LEU A 298 3.33 -17.03 -11.47
CA LEU A 298 4.30 -16.70 -12.52
C LEU A 298 5.57 -17.55 -12.48
N ALA A 299 5.93 -18.19 -11.36
CA ALA A 299 7.25 -18.81 -11.15
C ALA A 299 7.60 -19.96 -12.12
N GLY A 300 6.62 -20.49 -12.85
CA GLY A 300 6.78 -21.66 -13.70
C GLY A 300 6.62 -22.97 -12.93
N ALA A 301 6.85 -24.08 -13.62
CA ALA A 301 6.52 -25.43 -13.15
C ALA A 301 7.66 -26.44 -13.42
N GLY A 302 7.67 -27.55 -12.67
CA GLY A 302 8.49 -28.75 -12.94
C GLY A 302 9.92 -28.70 -12.38
N ASP A 303 10.79 -29.57 -12.88
CA ASP A 303 12.16 -29.84 -12.36
C ASP A 303 13.14 -28.64 -12.43
N SER A 304 12.73 -27.47 -12.93
CA SER A 304 13.58 -26.27 -13.05
C SER A 304 12.73 -24.99 -12.99
N PRO A 305 12.32 -24.53 -11.80
CA PRO A 305 11.56 -23.30 -11.64
C PRO A 305 12.36 -22.10 -12.16
N PHE A 306 11.67 -21.07 -12.67
CA PHE A 306 12.34 -19.82 -13.04
C PHE A 306 12.64 -18.98 -11.80
N VAL A 307 11.82 -19.10 -10.76
CA VAL A 307 11.88 -18.31 -9.54
C VAL A 307 11.96 -19.22 -8.33
N GLU A 308 12.80 -18.85 -7.38
CA GLU A 308 12.74 -19.31 -6.00
C GLU A 308 12.37 -18.13 -5.09
N ILE A 309 11.59 -18.39 -4.07
CA ILE A 309 11.02 -17.39 -3.17
C ILE A 309 11.58 -17.57 -1.76
N SER A 310 11.86 -16.46 -1.09
CA SER A 310 12.21 -16.45 0.33
C SER A 310 11.58 -15.25 1.03
N SER A 311 11.81 -15.13 2.34
CA SER A 311 11.32 -14.02 3.14
C SER A 311 12.42 -13.42 3.99
N VAL A 312 12.34 -12.10 4.17
CA VAL A 312 12.98 -11.38 5.27
C VAL A 312 11.86 -10.72 6.06
N LYS A 313 11.66 -11.15 7.31
CA LYS A 313 10.54 -10.66 8.13
C LYS A 313 10.88 -9.28 8.68
N VAL A 314 10.25 -8.25 8.11
CA VAL A 314 10.39 -6.85 8.54
C VAL A 314 9.15 -6.34 9.28
N LEU A 315 8.06 -7.11 9.28
CA LEU A 315 6.81 -6.80 9.97
C LEU A 315 6.49 -7.83 11.06
N SER A 316 6.01 -7.32 12.19
CA SER A 316 5.57 -8.11 13.35
C SER A 316 4.28 -8.89 13.06
N ALA A 317 3.86 -9.72 14.02
CA ALA A 317 2.59 -10.46 13.94
C ALA A 317 1.35 -9.55 13.87
N GLY A 318 1.48 -8.27 14.28
CA GLY A 318 0.44 -7.26 14.11
C GLY A 318 0.51 -6.52 12.77
N GLY A 319 1.39 -6.95 11.85
CA GLY A 319 1.59 -6.28 10.56
C GLY A 319 2.37 -4.96 10.65
N MET A 320 3.08 -4.70 11.75
CA MET A 320 3.78 -3.42 11.96
C MET A 320 5.30 -3.59 11.95
N GLY A 321 6.04 -2.64 11.37
CA GLY A 321 7.50 -2.62 11.37
C GLY A 321 8.03 -1.18 11.33
N GLN A 322 9.28 -0.99 11.75
CA GLN A 322 9.92 0.32 11.70
C GLN A 322 10.64 0.52 10.37
N GLN A 323 10.71 1.76 9.90
CA GLN A 323 11.45 2.15 8.69
C GLN A 323 12.89 1.62 8.71
N LYS A 324 13.60 1.74 9.83
CA LYS A 324 14.93 1.15 10.03
C LYS A 324 14.94 -0.35 9.71
N THR A 325 14.00 -1.10 10.28
CA THR A 325 13.93 -2.57 10.10
C THR A 325 13.66 -2.94 8.64
N ILE A 326 12.79 -2.19 7.96
CA ILE A 326 12.48 -2.43 6.55
C ILE A 326 13.69 -2.14 5.67
N ILE A 327 14.39 -1.02 5.92
CA ILE A 327 15.62 -0.68 5.19
C ILE A 327 16.71 -1.72 5.44
N ALA A 328 16.89 -2.16 6.69
CA ALA A 328 17.82 -3.24 7.02
C ALA A 328 17.46 -4.54 6.29
N GLY A 329 16.17 -4.86 6.16
CA GLY A 329 15.72 -6.00 5.38
C GLY A 329 15.99 -5.89 3.87
N ILE A 330 15.94 -4.68 3.29
CA ILE A 330 16.34 -4.46 1.88
C ILE A 330 17.82 -4.76 1.71
N ILE A 331 18.65 -4.31 2.66
CA ILE A 331 20.09 -4.55 2.67
C ILE A 331 20.36 -6.05 2.82
N GLU A 332 19.76 -6.71 3.80
CA GLU A 332 19.92 -8.14 4.06
C GLU A 332 19.50 -8.99 2.84
N ALA A 333 18.33 -8.72 2.25
CA ALA A 333 17.91 -9.42 1.04
C ALA A 333 18.87 -9.19 -0.14
N THR A 334 19.45 -7.99 -0.23
CA THR A 334 20.47 -7.68 -1.24
C THR A 334 21.74 -8.50 -1.01
N ASP A 335 22.22 -8.55 0.24
CA ASP A 335 23.44 -9.26 0.63
C ASP A 335 23.27 -10.79 0.44
N GLU A 336 22.06 -11.32 0.63
CA GLU A 336 21.70 -12.71 0.33
C GLU A 336 21.51 -13.01 -1.18
N GLY A 337 21.73 -12.00 -2.03
CA GLY A 337 21.73 -12.12 -3.49
C GLY A 337 20.36 -12.13 -4.13
N ALA A 338 19.37 -11.44 -3.55
CA ALA A 338 18.05 -11.27 -4.16
C ALA A 338 18.17 -10.67 -5.58
N ASP A 339 17.42 -11.24 -6.52
CA ASP A 339 17.23 -10.66 -7.85
C ASP A 339 16.07 -9.66 -7.87
N VAL A 340 15.06 -9.91 -7.05
CA VAL A 340 13.90 -9.03 -6.87
C VAL A 340 13.54 -8.97 -5.39
N ILE A 341 13.32 -7.75 -4.89
CA ILE A 341 12.88 -7.47 -3.53
C ILE A 341 11.45 -6.92 -3.61
N SER A 342 10.50 -7.59 -2.97
CA SER A 342 9.08 -7.20 -2.97
C SER A 342 8.67 -6.66 -1.61
N LEU A 343 8.09 -5.45 -1.60
CA LEU A 343 7.64 -4.74 -0.41
C LEU A 343 6.14 -4.45 -0.56
N SER A 344 5.31 -5.33 -0.01
CA SER A 344 3.84 -5.20 0.01
C SER A 344 3.36 -4.41 1.24
N LEU A 345 4.06 -3.33 1.55
CA LEU A 345 3.91 -2.53 2.75
C LEU A 345 4.04 -1.04 2.41
N GLY A 346 3.53 -0.18 3.28
CA GLY A 346 3.65 1.25 3.08
C GLY A 346 2.98 2.05 4.20
N GLY A 347 3.54 3.22 4.47
CA GLY A 347 3.02 4.16 5.45
C GLY A 347 2.84 5.52 4.83
N ARG A 348 1.87 6.28 5.34
CA ARG A 348 1.77 7.70 4.99
C ARG A 348 3.04 8.39 5.45
N SER A 349 3.68 9.06 4.51
CA SER A 349 4.99 9.66 4.71
C SER A 349 5.06 11.01 4.00
N ASN A 350 6.22 11.63 3.99
CA ASN A 350 6.48 12.84 3.23
C ASN A 350 7.85 12.74 2.55
N GLN A 351 8.18 13.69 1.66
CA GLN A 351 9.43 13.66 0.90
C GLN A 351 10.71 13.65 1.76
N SER A 352 10.62 14.02 3.04
CA SER A 352 11.78 13.98 3.94
C SER A 352 12.10 12.59 4.50
N SER A 353 11.22 11.59 4.34
CA SER A 353 11.48 10.23 4.85
C SER A 353 11.83 9.21 3.75
N GLN A 354 12.10 9.67 2.52
CA GLN A 354 12.43 8.78 1.40
C GLN A 354 13.93 8.48 1.27
N ARG A 355 14.81 9.22 1.96
CA ARG A 355 16.23 9.27 1.60
C ARG A 355 16.96 7.97 1.94
N ALA A 356 16.76 7.42 3.14
CA ALA A 356 17.40 6.15 3.49
C ALA A 356 16.81 4.99 2.66
N TYR A 357 15.52 5.03 2.31
CA TYR A 357 14.93 4.09 1.36
C TYR A 357 15.59 4.18 -0.02
N SER A 358 15.70 5.38 -0.61
CA SER A 358 16.39 5.60 -1.89
C SER A 358 17.84 5.10 -1.83
N ALA A 359 18.54 5.28 -0.71
CA ALA A 359 19.92 4.80 -0.54
C ALA A 359 20.01 3.26 -0.54
N ALA A 360 19.07 2.59 0.14
CA ALA A 360 18.98 1.12 0.17
C ALA A 360 18.55 0.53 -1.17
N VAL A 361 17.60 1.17 -1.86
CA VAL A 361 17.19 0.80 -3.21
C VAL A 361 18.36 0.95 -4.20
N ALA A 362 19.12 2.05 -4.10
CA ALA A 362 20.31 2.23 -4.91
C ALA A 362 21.39 1.17 -4.63
N TYR A 363 21.53 0.72 -3.38
CA TYR A 363 22.40 -0.40 -3.00
C TYR A 363 21.96 -1.70 -3.66
N ALA A 364 20.67 -2.04 -3.54
CA ALA A 364 20.05 -3.20 -4.19
C ALA A 364 20.30 -3.18 -5.72
N HIS A 365 20.11 -2.04 -6.37
CA HIS A 365 20.36 -1.90 -7.81
C HIS A 365 21.83 -2.08 -8.20
N ARG A 366 22.79 -1.67 -7.37
CA ARG A 366 24.23 -1.90 -7.64
C ARG A 366 24.58 -3.38 -7.58
N ALA A 367 23.94 -4.13 -6.67
CA ALA A 367 24.03 -5.59 -6.63
C ALA A 367 23.23 -6.30 -7.74
N GLY A 368 22.48 -5.55 -8.56
CA GLY A 368 21.69 -6.07 -9.68
C GLY A 368 20.26 -6.48 -9.31
N ALA A 369 19.80 -6.20 -8.10
CA ALA A 369 18.44 -6.47 -7.63
C ALA A 369 17.45 -5.39 -8.09
N ILE A 370 16.19 -5.78 -8.28
CA ILE A 370 15.09 -4.88 -8.63
C ILE A 370 14.14 -4.77 -7.45
N VAL A 371 13.77 -3.55 -7.04
CA VAL A 371 12.89 -3.31 -5.90
C VAL A 371 11.49 -2.94 -6.38
N VAL A 372 10.47 -3.61 -5.85
CA VAL A 372 9.06 -3.43 -6.22
C VAL A 372 8.25 -3.13 -4.96
N VAL A 373 7.39 -2.12 -5.03
CA VAL A 373 6.66 -1.59 -3.86
C VAL A 373 5.18 -1.42 -4.18
N ALA A 374 4.32 -1.73 -3.21
CA ALA A 374 2.89 -1.44 -3.30
C ALA A 374 2.61 0.08 -3.25
N ALA A 375 1.68 0.59 -4.06
CA ALA A 375 1.38 2.03 -4.11
C ALA A 375 0.69 2.57 -2.83
N GLY A 376 0.03 1.69 -2.07
CA GLY A 376 -0.78 2.01 -0.89
C GLY A 376 -2.29 2.06 -1.16
N ASN A 377 -3.11 2.05 -0.11
CA ASN A 377 -4.54 1.72 -0.12
C ASN A 377 -5.41 2.85 0.45
N SER A 378 -4.96 4.10 0.32
CA SER A 378 -5.60 5.27 0.90
C SER A 378 -6.38 6.15 -0.11
N ASN A 379 -6.44 5.77 -1.39
CA ASN A 379 -6.97 6.59 -2.50
C ASN A 379 -6.33 7.99 -2.56
N ARG A 380 -5.03 8.07 -2.27
CA ARG A 380 -4.22 9.30 -2.27
C ARG A 380 -3.15 9.25 -3.36
N ASP A 381 -2.29 10.25 -3.38
CA ASP A 381 -1.13 10.29 -4.27
C ASP A 381 -0.01 9.45 -3.64
N ALA A 382 0.50 8.45 -4.36
CA ALA A 382 1.51 7.52 -3.85
C ALA A 382 2.83 8.23 -3.49
N LYS A 383 3.08 9.45 -3.99
CA LYS A 383 4.26 10.24 -3.59
C LYS A 383 4.31 10.57 -2.10
N ASP A 384 3.15 10.52 -1.44
CA ASP A 384 2.97 10.82 -0.01
C ASP A 384 3.02 9.53 0.84
N PHE A 385 3.58 8.45 0.30
CA PHE A 385 3.71 7.15 0.94
C PHE A 385 5.11 6.59 0.72
N ALA A 386 5.73 6.08 1.79
CA ALA A 386 7.03 5.42 1.74
C ALA A 386 6.86 3.90 2.00
N PRO A 387 7.61 3.03 1.31
CA PRO A 387 8.68 3.34 0.34
C PRO A 387 8.20 3.59 -1.10
N ALA A 388 6.89 3.73 -1.35
CA ALA A 388 6.33 3.89 -2.71
C ALA A 388 6.83 5.13 -3.47
N ASN A 389 7.37 6.12 -2.74
CA ASN A 389 7.95 7.34 -3.26
C ASN A 389 9.50 7.33 -3.36
N ALA A 390 10.16 6.24 -2.95
CA ALA A 390 11.61 6.13 -3.02
C ALA A 390 12.10 6.09 -4.47
N ASP A 391 13.29 6.63 -4.73
CA ASP A 391 13.84 6.71 -6.08
C ASP A 391 14.29 5.32 -6.56
N GLY A 392 13.93 4.95 -7.80
CA GLY A 392 14.34 3.69 -8.44
C GLY A 392 13.42 2.48 -8.19
N VAL A 393 12.45 2.59 -7.27
CA VAL A 393 11.47 1.50 -7.05
C VAL A 393 10.43 1.44 -8.18
N ILE A 394 9.96 0.24 -8.49
CA ILE A 394 8.79 0.05 -9.36
C ILE A 394 7.55 0.01 -8.46
N THR A 395 6.71 1.04 -8.54
CA THR A 395 5.50 1.18 -7.71
C THR A 395 4.30 0.59 -8.42
N VAL A 396 3.55 -0.27 -7.71
CA VAL A 396 2.46 -1.06 -8.29
C VAL A 396 1.11 -0.63 -7.72
N SER A 397 0.24 -0.15 -8.61
CA SER A 397 -1.16 0.14 -8.29
C SER A 397 -2.05 -1.09 -8.48
N ALA A 398 -3.19 -1.12 -7.78
CA ALA A 398 -4.16 -2.20 -7.86
C ALA A 398 -5.29 -1.86 -8.82
N ILE A 399 -5.66 -2.84 -9.65
CA ILE A 399 -6.86 -2.80 -10.48
C ILE A 399 -7.85 -3.90 -10.09
N ASP A 400 -9.11 -3.70 -10.46
CA ASP A 400 -10.19 -4.68 -10.34
C ASP A 400 -10.43 -5.48 -11.63
N GLN A 401 -11.44 -6.36 -11.59
CA GLN A 401 -11.86 -7.20 -12.72
C GLN A 401 -12.33 -6.40 -13.95
N LEU A 402 -12.72 -5.13 -13.78
CA LEU A 402 -13.15 -4.24 -14.85
C LEU A 402 -11.99 -3.45 -15.45
N LEU A 403 -10.75 -3.76 -15.03
CA LEU A 403 -9.52 -3.06 -15.43
C LEU A 403 -9.49 -1.59 -14.98
N LEU A 404 -10.30 -1.25 -13.98
CA LEU A 404 -10.32 0.06 -13.35
C LEU A 404 -9.44 0.04 -12.12
N ARG A 405 -8.87 1.20 -11.76
CA ARG A 405 -8.14 1.37 -10.52
C ARG A 405 -9.06 0.99 -9.35
N ALA A 406 -8.57 0.13 -8.47
CA ALA A 406 -9.29 -0.21 -7.26
C ALA A 406 -9.57 1.08 -6.45
N PRO A 407 -10.78 1.28 -5.89
CA PRO A 407 -11.13 2.54 -5.24
C PRO A 407 -10.20 2.93 -4.08
N PHE A 408 -9.57 1.94 -3.44
CA PHE A 408 -8.57 2.15 -2.38
C PHE A 408 -7.17 2.44 -2.93
N SER A 409 -6.80 2.00 -4.14
CA SER A 409 -5.43 2.09 -4.63
C SER A 409 -4.99 3.55 -4.69
N ASN A 410 -3.83 3.87 -4.12
CA ASN A 410 -3.19 5.14 -4.36
C ASN A 410 -2.91 5.32 -5.85
N ARG A 411 -2.92 6.57 -6.28
CA ARG A 411 -2.70 7.00 -7.65
C ARG A 411 -1.22 7.31 -7.84
N THR A 412 -0.69 6.94 -8.99
CA THR A 412 0.75 6.92 -9.27
C THR A 412 1.17 7.93 -10.34
N GLU A 413 0.32 8.91 -10.69
CA GLU A 413 0.60 9.88 -11.76
C GLU A 413 1.82 10.80 -11.51
N LYS A 414 2.35 10.78 -10.29
CA LYS A 414 3.58 11.50 -9.89
C LYS A 414 4.73 10.58 -9.48
N ILE A 415 4.58 9.28 -9.69
CA ILE A 415 5.64 8.30 -9.50
C ILE A 415 6.32 8.06 -10.84
N GLU A 416 7.65 8.05 -10.85
CA GLU A 416 8.44 7.90 -12.07
C GLU A 416 8.26 6.52 -12.71
N MET A 417 8.36 5.46 -11.90
CA MET A 417 8.27 4.08 -12.36
C MET A 417 6.99 3.42 -11.83
N ALA A 418 5.88 3.64 -12.51
CA ALA A 418 4.58 3.08 -12.12
C ALA A 418 4.04 2.05 -13.13
N VAL A 419 3.46 0.97 -12.60
CA VAL A 419 2.71 -0.05 -13.34
C VAL A 419 1.46 -0.48 -12.53
N ALA A 420 0.58 -1.23 -13.16
CA ALA A 420 -0.63 -1.76 -12.52
C ALA A 420 -0.71 -3.29 -12.61
N ALA A 421 -1.32 -3.90 -11.60
CA ALA A 421 -1.62 -5.33 -11.58
C ALA A 421 -2.94 -5.62 -10.82
N PRO A 422 -3.54 -6.81 -11.00
CA PRO A 422 -4.73 -7.24 -10.25
C PRO A 422 -4.52 -7.14 -8.74
N GLY A 423 -5.44 -6.49 -8.03
CA GLY A 423 -5.34 -6.30 -6.58
C GLY A 423 -6.66 -6.36 -5.82
N VAL A 424 -7.77 -6.77 -6.44
CA VAL A 424 -9.09 -6.91 -5.79
C VAL A 424 -9.53 -8.36 -5.81
N GLY A 425 -9.83 -8.93 -4.64
CA GLY A 425 -10.29 -10.32 -4.52
C GLY A 425 -9.29 -11.31 -5.10
N ILE A 426 -8.02 -11.18 -4.73
CA ILE A 426 -6.94 -12.04 -5.22
C ILE A 426 -6.83 -13.26 -4.32
N TYR A 427 -7.13 -14.44 -4.87
CA TYR A 427 -7.05 -15.72 -4.18
C TYR A 427 -5.60 -16.22 -4.16
N SER A 428 -5.05 -16.46 -2.96
CA SER A 428 -3.69 -16.97 -2.77
C SER A 428 -3.55 -17.75 -1.47
N THR A 429 -2.37 -18.31 -1.23
CA THR A 429 -1.95 -19.07 -0.05
C THR A 429 -2.05 -18.25 1.24
N ILE A 430 -2.34 -18.89 2.36
CA ILE A 430 -2.23 -18.37 3.72
C ILE A 430 -1.66 -19.49 4.62
N PRO A 431 -1.10 -19.19 5.80
CA PRO A 431 -0.43 -20.19 6.63
C PRO A 431 -1.31 -21.40 6.96
N GLY A 432 -0.68 -22.57 7.07
CA GLY A 432 -1.35 -23.83 7.41
C GLY A 432 -2.11 -24.49 6.25
N ASP A 433 -1.47 -24.55 5.08
CA ASP A 433 -2.00 -25.19 3.85
C ASP A 433 -3.42 -24.71 3.47
N ALA A 434 -3.64 -23.40 3.60
CA ALA A 434 -4.95 -22.78 3.40
C ALA A 434 -4.86 -21.65 2.37
N TYR A 435 -6.01 -21.20 1.87
CA TYR A 435 -6.09 -20.23 0.78
C TYR A 435 -7.22 -19.23 1.04
N LYS A 436 -7.04 -17.98 0.62
CA LYS A 436 -8.01 -16.90 0.85
C LYS A 436 -7.91 -15.77 -0.16
N SER A 437 -9.01 -15.07 -0.40
CA SER A 437 -9.04 -13.83 -1.18
C SER A 437 -8.73 -12.62 -0.31
N TYR A 438 -7.77 -11.80 -0.76
CA TYR A 438 -7.48 -10.48 -0.21
C TYR A 438 -7.52 -9.40 -1.28
N SER A 439 -7.79 -8.16 -0.86
CA SER A 439 -7.78 -6.98 -1.71
C SER A 439 -6.78 -5.96 -1.14
N GLY A 440 -5.93 -5.42 -2.01
CA GLY A 440 -4.91 -4.43 -1.69
C GLY A 440 -3.90 -4.26 -2.82
N THR A 441 -3.21 -3.13 -2.84
CA THR A 441 -1.98 -2.95 -3.65
C THR A 441 -0.89 -3.94 -3.26
N SER A 442 -0.92 -4.44 -2.01
CA SER A 442 -0.13 -5.56 -1.52
C SER A 442 -0.33 -6.87 -2.28
N MET A 443 -1.49 -7.09 -2.92
CA MET A 443 -1.72 -8.26 -3.78
C MET A 443 -1.29 -7.99 -5.23
N ALA A 444 -1.30 -6.73 -5.66
CA ALA A 444 -0.84 -6.34 -7.00
C ALA A 444 0.69 -6.38 -7.12
N CYS A 445 1.40 -5.91 -6.09
CA CYS A 445 2.87 -5.89 -6.01
C CYS A 445 3.54 -7.26 -6.32
N PRO A 446 3.14 -8.39 -5.70
CA PRO A 446 3.80 -9.68 -5.91
C PRO A 446 3.60 -10.27 -7.32
N PHE A 447 2.52 -9.92 -8.05
CA PHE A 447 2.42 -10.29 -9.48
C PHE A 447 3.56 -9.68 -10.29
N VAL A 448 3.90 -8.42 -10.02
CA VAL A 448 5.00 -7.72 -10.71
C VAL A 448 6.35 -8.28 -10.24
N ALA A 449 6.50 -8.58 -8.95
CA ALA A 449 7.72 -9.19 -8.43
C ALA A 449 8.01 -10.57 -9.04
N GLY A 450 7.00 -11.44 -9.12
CA GLY A 450 7.10 -12.75 -9.78
C GLY A 450 7.47 -12.62 -11.27
N LEU A 451 6.82 -11.70 -12.00
CA LEU A 451 7.14 -11.43 -13.39
C LEU A 451 8.60 -10.97 -13.57
N LEU A 452 9.06 -10.03 -12.74
CA LEU A 452 10.44 -9.55 -12.76
C LEU A 452 11.44 -10.67 -12.44
N GLY A 453 11.09 -11.58 -11.52
CA GLY A 453 11.89 -12.77 -11.22
C GLY A 453 12.09 -13.63 -12.46
N VAL A 454 11.02 -13.94 -13.19
CA VAL A 454 11.10 -14.71 -14.44
C VAL A 454 11.90 -13.96 -15.52
N MET A 455 11.73 -12.64 -15.63
CA MET A 455 12.52 -11.81 -16.54
C MET A 455 14.02 -11.87 -16.20
N LYS A 456 14.39 -11.81 -14.92
CA LYS A 456 15.78 -11.95 -14.42
C LYS A 456 16.32 -13.37 -14.61
N SER A 457 15.48 -14.38 -14.47
CA SER A 457 15.83 -15.77 -14.73
C SER A 457 16.24 -16.01 -16.18
N LEU A 458 15.57 -15.36 -17.13
CA LEU A 458 15.87 -15.41 -18.56
C LEU A 458 17.01 -14.47 -18.99
N ASN A 459 17.17 -13.35 -18.30
CA ASN A 459 18.24 -12.39 -18.52
C ASN A 459 18.83 -11.90 -17.18
N PRO A 460 19.85 -12.58 -16.64
CA PRO A 460 20.47 -12.23 -15.36
C PRO A 460 21.03 -10.80 -15.29
N ASP A 461 21.46 -10.25 -16.43
CA ASP A 461 22.05 -8.91 -16.53
C ASP A 461 21.00 -7.79 -16.65
N LEU A 462 19.71 -8.14 -16.66
CA LEU A 462 18.61 -7.18 -16.73
C LEU A 462 18.63 -6.29 -15.48
N ASN A 463 18.75 -4.99 -15.68
CA ASN A 463 18.69 -3.99 -14.60
C ASN A 463 17.28 -3.41 -14.43
N HIS A 464 17.05 -2.71 -13.32
CA HIS A 464 15.73 -2.15 -12.97
C HIS A 464 15.15 -1.22 -14.05
N SER A 465 15.95 -0.33 -14.65
CA SER A 465 15.46 0.62 -15.65
C SER A 465 15.07 -0.09 -16.95
N GLN A 466 15.84 -1.09 -17.38
CA GLN A 466 15.52 -1.91 -18.55
C GLN A 466 14.26 -2.74 -18.30
N ALA A 467 14.14 -3.35 -17.11
CA ALA A 467 12.97 -4.13 -16.74
C ALA A 467 11.71 -3.25 -16.71
N TYR A 468 11.78 -2.08 -16.08
CA TYR A 468 10.68 -1.11 -16.09
C TYR A 468 10.30 -0.67 -17.50
N ALA A 469 11.29 -0.35 -18.36
CA ALA A 469 11.03 0.02 -19.74
C ALA A 469 10.31 -1.08 -20.53
N ILE A 470 10.64 -2.36 -20.29
CA ILE A 470 9.93 -3.50 -20.86
C ILE A 470 8.49 -3.56 -20.34
N LEU A 471 8.28 -3.47 -19.03
CA LEU A 471 6.94 -3.50 -18.44
C LEU A 471 6.07 -2.35 -18.96
N GLN A 472 6.64 -1.15 -19.07
CA GLN A 472 5.97 0.03 -19.59
C GLN A 472 5.62 -0.13 -21.08
N ALA A 473 6.55 -0.62 -21.91
CA ALA A 473 6.35 -0.75 -23.34
C ALA A 473 5.40 -1.90 -23.73
N THR A 474 5.29 -2.93 -22.90
CA THR A 474 4.49 -4.14 -23.18
C THR A 474 3.16 -4.17 -22.42
N GLY A 475 3.00 -3.30 -21.42
CA GLY A 475 1.80 -3.22 -20.61
C GLY A 475 0.57 -2.79 -21.42
N ARG A 476 -0.60 -3.22 -20.95
CA ARG A 476 -1.90 -2.90 -21.53
C ARG A 476 -2.39 -1.56 -20.98
N GLU A 477 -2.74 -0.67 -21.90
CA GLU A 477 -3.40 0.59 -21.59
C GLU A 477 -4.86 0.38 -21.16
N SER A 478 -5.32 1.16 -20.18
CA SER A 478 -6.71 1.29 -19.76
C SER A 478 -7.18 2.75 -19.83
N SER A 479 -8.44 3.02 -19.52
CA SER A 479 -8.95 4.39 -19.38
C SER A 479 -8.29 5.17 -18.24
N GLU A 480 -7.63 4.49 -17.31
CA GLU A 480 -7.04 5.06 -16.10
C GLU A 480 -5.51 4.91 -16.05
N THR A 481 -4.84 4.48 -17.14
CA THR A 481 -3.38 4.30 -17.19
C THR A 481 -2.61 5.50 -16.63
N ARG A 482 -3.09 6.72 -16.89
CA ARG A 482 -2.44 7.94 -16.38
C ARG A 482 -2.28 7.95 -14.85
N ILE A 483 -3.24 7.37 -14.11
CA ILE A 483 -3.26 7.37 -12.64
C ILE A 483 -2.85 6.02 -12.03
N THR A 484 -2.70 4.96 -12.83
CA THR A 484 -2.29 3.62 -12.37
C THR A 484 -0.92 3.18 -12.88
N GLY A 485 -0.49 3.67 -14.04
CA GLY A 485 0.48 2.99 -14.88
C GLY A 485 -0.17 1.90 -15.74
N PRO A 486 0.53 1.39 -16.76
CA PRO A 486 -0.01 0.35 -17.64
C PRO A 486 -0.12 -0.98 -16.90
N ILE A 487 -1.13 -1.78 -17.24
CA ILE A 487 -1.36 -3.10 -16.64
C ILE A 487 -0.34 -4.08 -17.19
N VAL A 488 0.47 -4.71 -16.34
CA VAL A 488 1.53 -5.62 -16.80
C VAL A 488 0.96 -6.77 -17.65
N GLN A 489 1.71 -7.19 -18.68
CA GLN A 489 1.32 -8.29 -19.58
C GLN A 489 2.48 -9.31 -19.66
N PRO A 490 2.47 -10.36 -18.80
CA PRO A 490 3.56 -11.31 -18.66
C PRO A 490 4.09 -11.88 -19.98
N ALA A 491 3.22 -12.42 -20.84
CA ALA A 491 3.63 -13.01 -22.12
C ALA A 491 4.40 -12.03 -23.02
N ALA A 492 3.95 -10.77 -23.10
CA ALA A 492 4.57 -9.74 -23.91
C ALA A 492 5.92 -9.30 -23.32
N ALA A 493 6.01 -9.17 -22.00
CA ALA A 493 7.25 -8.86 -21.29
C ALA A 493 8.31 -9.95 -21.50
N ILE A 494 7.96 -11.22 -21.35
CA ILE A 494 8.88 -12.34 -21.60
C ILE A 494 9.38 -12.36 -23.04
N ARG A 495 8.48 -12.15 -24.03
CA ARG A 495 8.87 -12.05 -25.45
C ARG A 495 9.84 -10.90 -25.71
N ALA A 496 9.77 -9.81 -24.95
CA ALA A 496 10.69 -8.69 -25.08
C ALA A 496 12.07 -8.99 -24.46
N VAL A 497 12.13 -9.81 -23.40
CA VAL A 497 13.38 -10.21 -22.74
C VAL A 497 14.20 -11.21 -23.56
N VAL A 498 13.53 -12.12 -24.28
CA VAL A 498 14.20 -13.21 -25.03
C VAL A 498 14.55 -12.87 -26.49
N ARG A 499 14.18 -11.68 -26.96
CA ARG A 499 14.56 -11.14 -28.28
C ARG A 499 15.96 -10.54 -28.23
#